data_AF-A0A6P7GG70-F1
#
_entry.id   AF-A0A6P7GG70-F1
#
_cell.length_a   1.000
_cell.length_b   1.000
_cell.length_c   1.000
_cell.angle_alpha   90.00
_cell.angle_beta   90.00
_cell.angle_gamma   90.00
#
_symmetry.space_group_name_H-M   'P 1'
#
loop_
_entity.id
_entity.type
_entity.pdbx_description
1 polymer ?
#
loop_
_entity_poly.entity_id
_entity_poly.type
_entity_poly.pdbx_seq_one_letter_code
_entity_poly.pdbx_strand_id
1 'polypeptide(L)'
;MILATASQGITKSSDTVEVYNLSYNHISCMSLKGMTDIGKKLFVELPYSQMLRYPIMTVTENFYRYYIETLILHMFPALLIDSLLTIFGQKRRLVKLVRKIYIAYTVLAPFLCNTYWFLNDKYINMQKDLKEEDSAFSFNYKSWTDEEMYEFIKGGKLGMEVYLFGEKLGVTGSKAKQKMMKYWLAEVIFKTILLTVFLWIFMYKLNFFNLATIKTISYFNSLSS
;
A
#
# COMPACT_ATOMS: atom_id res chain seq x y z
N MET A 1 17.55 24.64 4.40
CA MET A 1 19.01 24.84 4.25
C MET A 1 19.35 26.31 4.37
N ILE A 2 18.84 27.17 3.46
CA ILE A 2 19.07 28.64 3.47
C ILE A 2 18.74 29.28 4.84
N LEU A 3 17.61 28.92 5.45
CA LEU A 3 17.18 29.47 6.74
C LEU A 3 18.09 29.09 7.92
N ALA A 4 18.57 27.85 7.96
CA ALA A 4 19.48 27.41 9.01
C ALA A 4 20.84 28.11 8.89
N THR A 5 21.32 28.31 7.65
CA THR A 5 22.54 29.08 7.37
C THR A 5 22.39 30.56 7.75
N ALA A 6 21.24 31.17 7.46
CA ALA A 6 20.95 32.55 7.86
C ALA A 6 20.88 32.70 9.39
N SER A 7 20.18 31.78 10.07
CA SER A 7 20.09 31.78 11.54
C SER A 7 21.48 31.67 12.19
N GLN A 8 22.32 30.74 11.71
CA GLN A 8 23.67 30.53 12.21
C GLN A 8 24.64 31.69 11.87
N GLY A 9 24.38 32.44 10.81
CA GLY A 9 25.12 33.66 10.49
C GLY A 9 24.78 34.84 11.42
N ILE A 10 23.61 34.80 12.08
CA ILE A 10 23.15 35.84 13.01
C ILE A 10 23.55 35.50 14.45
N THR A 11 23.56 34.21 14.83
CA THR A 11 24.03 33.76 16.14
C THR A 11 25.56 33.64 16.17
N LYS A 12 26.22 34.34 17.11
CA LYS A 12 27.68 34.35 17.27
C LYS A 12 28.25 32.93 17.46
N SER A 13 29.46 32.69 16.94
CA SER A 13 30.14 31.40 16.87
C SER A 13 30.14 30.63 18.19
N SER A 14 29.26 29.63 18.28
CA SER A 14 29.37 28.55 19.25
C SER A 14 30.34 27.49 18.70
N ASP A 15 31.19 26.91 19.55
CA ASP A 15 32.07 25.80 19.19
C ASP A 15 31.28 24.52 18.80
N THR A 16 29.97 24.48 19.07
CA THR A 16 29.09 23.36 18.73
C THR A 16 28.27 23.65 17.48
N VAL A 17 28.31 22.75 16.50
CA VAL A 17 27.47 22.82 15.29
C VAL A 17 26.00 22.59 15.65
N GLU A 18 25.15 23.55 15.31
CA GLU A 18 23.70 23.39 15.45
C GLU A 18 23.14 22.49 14.34
N VAL A 19 22.46 21.41 14.74
CA VAL A 19 21.79 20.49 13.83
C VAL A 19 20.29 20.76 13.85
N TYR A 20 19.72 21.05 12.69
CA TYR A 20 18.28 21.24 12.48
C TYR A 20 17.69 20.05 11.75
N ASN A 21 16.71 19.39 12.38
CA ASN A 21 16.03 18.25 11.78
C ASN A 21 14.72 18.69 11.13
N LEU A 22 14.61 18.50 9.81
CA LEU A 22 13.48 18.88 8.96
C LEU A 22 12.36 17.82 8.93
N SER A 23 12.21 17.03 9.99
CA SER A 23 11.16 16.00 10.04
C SER A 23 9.77 16.62 10.23
N TYR A 24 8.74 16.02 9.62
CA TYR A 24 7.32 16.36 9.80
C TYR A 24 6.71 15.82 11.11
N ASN A 25 7.58 15.51 12.08
CA ASN A 25 7.19 14.85 13.29
C ASN A 25 6.10 15.64 14.04
N HIS A 26 5.06 14.94 14.51
CA HIS A 26 3.85 15.47 15.17
C HIS A 26 2.98 16.46 14.38
N ILE A 27 3.29 16.77 13.11
CA ILE A 27 2.61 17.84 12.37
C ILE A 27 1.71 17.32 11.25
N SER A 28 2.15 16.30 10.52
CA SER A 28 1.28 15.54 9.64
C SER A 28 1.70 14.09 9.66
N CYS A 29 0.80 13.22 10.14
CA CYS A 29 1.04 11.79 10.19
C CYS A 29 0.02 11.10 9.30
N MET A 30 0.45 10.76 8.09
CA MET A 30 -0.34 9.90 7.21
C MET A 30 -0.05 8.44 7.56
N SER A 31 -1.09 7.71 7.97
CA SER A 31 -0.96 6.27 8.15
C SER A 31 -0.80 5.56 6.79
N LEU A 32 -0.08 4.44 6.77
CA LEU A 32 0.05 3.60 5.57
C LEU A 32 -1.32 3.15 5.03
N LYS A 33 -2.29 2.92 5.93
CA LYS A 33 -3.67 2.60 5.57
C LYS A 33 -4.33 3.79 4.85
N GLY A 34 -4.22 5.00 5.38
CA GLY A 34 -4.75 6.21 4.73
C GLY A 34 -4.16 6.43 3.34
N MET A 35 -2.83 6.29 3.20
CA MET A 35 -2.15 6.34 1.90
C MET A 35 -2.70 5.29 0.93
N THR A 36 -2.86 4.06 1.40
CA THR A 36 -3.37 2.94 0.61
C THR A 36 -4.80 3.17 0.15
N ASP A 37 -5.64 3.75 1.01
CA ASP A 37 -7.05 3.99 0.69
C ASP A 37 -7.23 5.11 -0.33
N ILE A 38 -6.42 6.18 -0.28
CA ILE A 38 -6.33 7.18 -1.35
C ILE A 38 -5.85 6.54 -2.65
N GLY A 39 -4.79 5.72 -2.58
CA GLY A 39 -4.27 4.98 -3.72
C GLY A 39 -5.35 4.14 -4.41
N LYS A 40 -6.11 3.34 -3.65
CA LYS A 40 -7.22 2.52 -4.18
C LYS A 40 -8.25 3.34 -4.94
N LYS A 41 -8.66 4.50 -4.42
CA LYS A 41 -9.59 5.41 -5.10
C LYS A 41 -9.03 5.85 -6.46
N LEU A 42 -7.78 6.32 -6.45
CA LEU A 42 -7.08 6.78 -7.65
C LEU A 42 -6.89 5.66 -8.69
N PHE A 43 -6.66 4.42 -8.26
CA PHE A 43 -6.55 3.27 -9.16
C PHE A 43 -7.85 2.98 -9.93
N VAL A 44 -9.00 3.19 -9.30
CA VAL A 44 -10.32 2.98 -9.91
C VAL A 44 -10.69 4.15 -10.83
N GLU A 45 -10.42 5.37 -10.39
CA GLU A 45 -10.74 6.60 -11.13
C GLU A 45 -9.84 6.75 -12.38
N LEU A 46 -8.54 6.48 -12.20
CA LEU A 46 -7.47 6.66 -13.17
C LEU A 46 -6.65 5.35 -13.31
N PRO A 47 -7.19 4.29 -13.91
CA PRO A 47 -6.46 3.03 -14.04
C PRO A 47 -5.23 3.14 -14.94
N TYR A 48 -4.15 2.45 -14.57
CA TYR A 48 -2.93 2.35 -15.41
C TYR A 48 -3.18 1.56 -16.69
N SER A 49 -2.70 2.05 -17.83
CA SER A 49 -2.88 1.33 -19.11
C SER A 49 -2.08 0.01 -19.17
N GLN A 50 -0.91 0.00 -18.53
CA GLN A 50 0.01 -1.13 -18.48
C GLN A 50 -0.25 -2.12 -17.33
N MET A 51 -1.43 -2.07 -16.67
CA MET A 51 -1.75 -3.02 -15.60
C MET A 51 -1.72 -4.49 -16.07
N LEU A 52 -1.20 -5.38 -15.23
CA LEU A 52 -1.13 -6.82 -15.48
C LEU A 52 -2.24 -7.61 -14.78
N ARG A 53 -2.84 -7.01 -13.74
CA ARG A 53 -3.91 -7.57 -12.93
C ARG A 53 -4.69 -6.44 -12.26
N TYR A 54 -5.89 -6.76 -11.75
CA TYR A 54 -6.64 -5.85 -10.90
C TYR A 54 -5.84 -5.52 -9.62
N PRO A 55 -5.68 -4.22 -9.27
CA PRO A 55 -4.90 -3.84 -8.10
C PRO A 55 -5.64 -4.24 -6.83
N ILE A 56 -4.99 -5.09 -6.02
CA ILE A 56 -5.42 -5.41 -4.66
C ILE A 56 -4.32 -4.97 -3.73
N MET A 57 -4.70 -4.16 -2.74
CA MET A 57 -3.78 -3.71 -1.71
C MET A 57 -4.49 -3.76 -0.37
N THR A 58 -3.97 -4.58 0.53
CA THR A 58 -4.48 -4.70 1.90
C THR A 58 -3.34 -4.38 2.85
N VAL A 59 -3.62 -3.55 3.86
CA VAL A 59 -2.71 -3.31 4.97
C VAL A 59 -3.22 -4.11 6.15
N THR A 60 -2.35 -4.89 6.79
CA THR A 60 -2.69 -5.68 7.97
C THR A 60 -1.52 -5.71 8.94
N GLU A 61 -1.85 -5.70 10.23
CA GLU A 61 -0.88 -5.83 11.33
C GLU A 61 -0.62 -7.30 11.68
N ASN A 62 -1.43 -8.23 11.17
CA ASN A 62 -1.29 -9.64 11.46
C ASN A 62 -0.37 -10.32 10.43
N PHE A 63 0.80 -10.78 10.91
CA PHE A 63 1.80 -11.47 10.09
C PHE A 63 1.25 -12.71 9.37
N TYR A 64 0.47 -13.56 10.06
CA TYR A 64 -0.11 -14.76 9.46
C TYR A 64 -1.11 -14.42 8.36
N ARG A 65 -1.96 -13.42 8.61
CA ARG A 65 -2.90 -12.94 7.59
C ARG A 65 -2.16 -12.39 6.37
N TYR A 66 -1.16 -11.54 6.56
CA TYR A 66 -0.32 -11.01 5.49
C TYR A 66 0.32 -12.14 4.68
N TYR A 67 0.89 -13.14 5.34
CA TYR A 67 1.59 -14.24 4.68
C TYR A 67 0.63 -15.13 3.89
N ILE A 68 -0.53 -15.48 4.47
CA ILE A 68 -1.58 -16.25 3.80
C ILE A 68 -2.13 -15.50 2.58
N GLU A 69 -2.47 -14.22 2.74
CA GLU A 69 -2.95 -13.38 1.63
C GLU A 69 -1.87 -13.28 0.54
N THR A 70 -0.60 -13.13 0.90
CA THR A 70 0.50 -13.07 -0.06
C THR A 70 0.66 -14.37 -0.85
N LEU A 71 0.60 -15.53 -0.18
CA LEU A 71 0.70 -16.82 -0.85
C LEU A 71 -0.51 -17.09 -1.74
N ILE A 72 -1.72 -16.93 -1.22
CA ILE A 72 -2.95 -17.30 -1.93
C ILE A 72 -3.31 -16.29 -3.01
N LEU A 73 -3.20 -14.99 -2.74
CA LEU A 73 -3.65 -13.96 -3.68
C LEU A 73 -2.54 -13.52 -4.64
N HIS A 74 -1.26 -13.65 -4.32
CA HIS A 74 -0.17 -13.22 -5.21
C HIS A 74 0.64 -14.39 -5.77
N MET A 75 1.17 -15.27 -4.92
CA MET A 75 2.08 -16.33 -5.39
C MET A 75 1.36 -17.43 -6.16
N PHE A 76 0.25 -17.95 -5.64
CA PHE A 76 -0.48 -19.06 -6.25
C PHE A 76 -1.01 -18.72 -7.67
N PRO A 77 -1.65 -17.57 -7.93
CA PRO A 77 -2.04 -17.17 -9.28
C PRO A 77 -0.86 -17.04 -10.23
N ALA A 78 0.26 -16.49 -9.75
CA ALA A 78 1.46 -16.34 -10.56
C ALA A 78 2.04 -17.71 -10.97
N LEU A 79 2.04 -18.68 -10.06
CA LEU A 79 2.45 -20.06 -10.34
C LEU A 79 1.51 -20.74 -11.34
N LEU A 80 0.20 -20.61 -11.17
CA LEU A 80 -0.79 -21.17 -12.09
C LEU A 80 -0.59 -20.61 -13.51
N ILE A 81 -0.51 -19.29 -13.65
CA ILE A 81 -0.38 -18.64 -14.95
C ILE A 81 0.97 -19.00 -15.59
N ASP A 82 2.10 -18.91 -14.87
CA ASP A 82 3.41 -19.26 -15.42
C ASP A 82 3.49 -20.76 -15.80
N SER A 83 2.77 -21.64 -15.08
CA SER A 83 2.68 -23.07 -15.42
C SER A 83 1.90 -23.29 -16.71
N LEU A 84 0.75 -22.63 -16.87
CA LEU A 84 -0.03 -22.66 -18.13
C LEU A 84 0.80 -22.11 -19.29
N LEU A 85 1.46 -20.96 -19.11
CA LEU A 85 2.36 -20.39 -20.12
C LEU A 85 3.44 -21.39 -20.53
N THR A 86 4.01 -22.14 -19.59
CA THR A 86 5.01 -23.17 -19.89
C THR A 86 4.45 -24.28 -20.76
N ILE A 87 3.24 -24.77 -20.44
CA ILE A 87 2.56 -25.82 -21.23
C ILE A 87 2.34 -25.34 -22.67
N PHE A 88 2.02 -24.05 -22.85
CA PHE A 88 1.88 -23.43 -24.17
C PHE A 88 3.21 -22.93 -24.79
N GLY A 89 4.37 -23.31 -24.25
CA GLY A 89 5.69 -22.93 -24.78
C GLY A 89 6.05 -21.45 -24.60
N GLN A 90 5.32 -20.71 -23.77
CA GLN A 90 5.55 -19.29 -23.49
C GLN A 90 6.47 -19.08 -22.27
N LYS A 91 7.09 -17.89 -22.22
CA LYS A 91 8.05 -17.52 -21.17
C LYS A 91 7.34 -17.19 -19.84
N ARG A 92 7.81 -17.81 -18.76
CA ARG A 92 7.42 -17.51 -17.37
C ARG A 92 7.93 -16.14 -16.94
N ARG A 93 7.06 -15.28 -16.40
CA ARG A 93 7.43 -13.92 -15.97
C ARG A 93 6.80 -13.53 -14.64
N LEU A 94 5.63 -14.05 -14.29
CA LEU A 94 4.87 -13.55 -13.14
C LEU A 94 5.49 -13.96 -11.80
N VAL A 95 5.97 -15.19 -11.66
CA VAL A 95 6.63 -15.64 -10.41
C VAL A 95 7.89 -14.81 -10.15
N LYS A 96 8.66 -14.51 -11.19
CA LYS A 96 9.84 -13.64 -11.09
C LYS A 96 9.46 -12.23 -10.65
N LEU A 97 8.37 -11.70 -11.18
CA LEU A 97 7.86 -10.38 -10.81
C LEU A 97 7.38 -10.34 -9.35
N VAL A 98 6.55 -11.29 -8.94
CA VAL A 98 6.04 -11.39 -7.56
C VAL A 98 7.19 -11.53 -6.56
N ARG A 99 8.21 -12.33 -6.88
CA ARG A 99 9.42 -12.46 -6.05
C ARG A 99 10.18 -11.13 -5.90
N LYS A 100 10.35 -10.38 -6.99
CA LYS A 100 11.00 -9.05 -6.92
C LYS A 100 10.20 -8.07 -6.06
N ILE A 101 8.88 -8.05 -6.21
CA ILE A 101 7.99 -7.20 -5.40
C ILE A 101 8.10 -7.58 -3.93
N TYR A 102 8.10 -8.87 -3.60
CA TYR A 102 8.25 -9.35 -2.23
C TYR A 102 9.59 -8.93 -1.62
N ILE A 103 10.71 -9.12 -2.33
CA ILE A 103 12.04 -8.71 -1.85
C ILE A 103 12.11 -7.18 -1.64
N ALA A 104 11.59 -6.40 -2.58
CA ALA A 104 11.53 -4.95 -2.44
C ALA A 104 10.71 -4.56 -1.20
N TYR A 105 9.56 -5.22 -0.98
CA TYR A 105 8.74 -5.00 0.20
C TYR A 105 9.47 -5.38 1.49
N THR A 106 10.19 -6.51 1.57
CA THR A 106 10.91 -6.89 2.81
C THR A 106 11.98 -5.87 3.21
N VAL A 107 12.62 -5.24 2.22
CA VAL A 107 13.58 -4.14 2.46
C VAL A 107 12.86 -2.87 2.90
N LEU A 108 11.68 -2.59 2.36
CA LEU A 108 10.93 -1.38 2.63
C LEU A 108 10.06 -1.45 3.91
N ALA A 109 9.68 -2.66 4.35
CA ALA A 109 8.79 -2.89 5.47
C ALA A 109 9.23 -2.22 6.79
N PRO A 110 10.52 -2.25 7.19
CA PRO A 110 10.96 -1.53 8.39
C PRO A 110 10.72 -0.02 8.34
N PHE A 111 10.65 0.57 7.14
CA PHE A 111 10.40 2.00 6.95
C PHE A 111 8.91 2.34 6.86
N LEU A 112 8.09 1.41 6.35
CA LEU A 112 6.64 1.61 6.21
C LEU A 112 5.84 1.24 7.46
N CYS A 113 6.30 0.24 8.21
CA CYS A 113 5.56 -0.34 9.31
C CYS A 113 6.00 0.17 10.69
N ASN A 114 7.12 0.90 10.75
CA ASN A 114 7.58 1.54 11.99
C ASN A 114 7.46 3.05 11.87
N THR A 115 7.00 3.69 12.94
CA THR A 115 7.04 5.14 13.07
C THR A 115 8.35 5.55 13.74
N TYR A 116 9.11 6.41 13.07
CA TYR A 116 10.34 6.97 13.60
C TYR A 116 10.08 8.38 14.09
N TRP A 117 10.31 8.61 15.39
CA TRP A 117 10.17 9.91 16.01
C TRP A 117 11.51 10.62 15.98
N PHE A 118 11.50 11.84 15.45
CA PHE A 118 12.68 12.68 15.29
C PHE A 118 12.44 14.01 16.00
N LEU A 119 13.34 14.40 16.90
CA LEU A 119 13.26 15.69 17.58
C LEU A 119 13.49 16.81 16.54
N ASN A 120 12.55 17.75 16.45
CA ASN A 120 12.56 18.86 15.49
C ASN A 120 12.30 20.25 16.13
N ASP A 121 12.38 20.35 17.46
CA ASP A 121 12.08 21.59 18.21
C ASP A 121 12.87 22.80 17.72
N LYS A 122 14.18 22.62 17.46
CA LYS A 122 15.05 23.68 16.94
C LYS A 122 14.55 24.25 15.62
N TYR A 123 14.08 23.37 14.73
CA TYR A 123 13.57 23.78 13.44
C TYR A 123 12.20 24.47 13.56
N ILE A 124 11.29 23.90 14.37
CA ILE A 124 9.96 24.48 14.62
C ILE A 124 10.08 25.89 15.19
N ASN A 125 10.99 26.11 16.13
CA ASN A 125 11.21 27.44 16.72
C ASN A 125 11.81 28.41 15.70
N MET A 126 12.80 27.98 14.91
CA MET A 126 13.39 28.80 13.84
C MET A 126 12.34 29.28 12.83
N GLN A 127 11.31 28.47 12.53
CA GLN A 127 10.23 28.91 11.64
C GLN A 127 9.37 30.04 12.20
N LYS A 128 9.20 30.14 13.52
CA LYS A 128 8.42 31.22 14.14
C LYS A 128 9.09 32.58 13.97
N ASP A 129 10.41 32.57 13.83
CA ASP A 129 11.23 33.76 13.67
C ASP A 129 11.35 34.20 12.20
N LEU A 130 10.71 33.48 11.25
CA LEU A 130 10.69 33.90 9.85
C LEU A 130 9.89 35.19 9.67
N LYS A 131 10.46 36.12 8.92
CA LYS A 131 9.71 37.27 8.41
C LYS A 131 8.71 36.81 7.36
N GLU A 132 7.61 37.55 7.25
CA GLU A 132 6.54 37.26 6.28
C GLU A 132 7.06 37.30 4.83
N GLU A 133 8.00 38.19 4.55
CA GLU A 133 8.72 38.32 3.27
C GLU A 133 9.47 37.03 2.88
N ASP A 134 9.93 36.26 3.86
CA ASP A 134 10.69 35.01 3.67
C ASP A 134 9.80 33.76 3.74
N SER A 135 8.47 33.92 3.85
CA SER A 135 7.51 32.83 4.03
C SER A 135 7.60 31.75 2.93
N ALA A 136 8.03 32.10 1.72
CA ALA A 136 8.28 31.14 0.63
C ALA A 136 9.39 30.12 0.93
N PHE A 137 10.31 30.43 1.85
CA PHE A 137 11.35 29.52 2.31
C PHE A 137 10.91 28.68 3.52
N SER A 138 9.75 28.98 4.11
CA SER A 138 9.14 28.12 5.12
C SER A 138 8.77 26.77 4.49
N PHE A 139 9.05 25.68 5.21
CA PHE A 139 8.33 24.45 4.95
C PHE A 139 6.94 24.64 5.54
N ASN A 140 5.90 24.51 4.72
CA ASN A 140 4.54 24.63 5.23
C ASN A 140 4.25 23.44 6.17
N TYR A 141 4.38 23.69 7.47
CA TYR A 141 4.11 22.73 8.56
C TYR A 141 2.64 22.81 8.99
N LYS A 142 1.74 23.02 8.02
CA LYS A 142 0.31 22.81 8.22
C LYS A 142 -0.02 21.35 7.95
N SER A 143 -0.86 20.74 8.77
CA SER A 143 -1.45 19.45 8.46
C SER A 143 -2.25 19.57 7.16
N TRP A 144 -1.94 18.72 6.18
CA TRP A 144 -2.68 18.70 4.93
C TRP A 144 -4.14 18.31 5.15
N THR A 145 -5.04 18.93 4.40
CA THR A 145 -6.40 18.44 4.27
C THR A 145 -6.42 17.13 3.47
N ASP A 146 -7.51 16.36 3.59
CA ASP A 146 -7.70 15.13 2.81
C ASP A 146 -7.64 15.41 1.29
N GLU A 147 -8.09 16.60 0.85
CA GLU A 147 -8.06 17.03 -0.55
C GLU A 147 -6.64 17.35 -1.03
N GLU A 148 -5.87 18.12 -0.26
CA GLU A 148 -4.46 18.42 -0.55
C GLU A 148 -3.64 17.13 -0.65
N MET A 149 -3.91 16.20 0.26
CA MET A 149 -3.29 14.88 0.31
C MET A 149 -3.65 14.03 -0.92
N TYR A 150 -4.92 14.03 -1.33
CA TYR A 150 -5.38 13.34 -2.51
C TYR A 150 -4.72 13.89 -3.78
N GLU A 151 -4.69 15.21 -3.97
CA GLU A 151 -4.07 15.83 -5.16
C GLU A 151 -2.55 15.61 -5.20
N PHE A 152 -1.87 15.60 -4.04
CA PHE A 152 -0.45 15.26 -3.97
C PHE A 152 -0.18 13.83 -4.48
N ILE A 153 -0.93 12.84 -3.97
CA ILE A 153 -0.76 11.43 -4.38
C ILE A 153 -1.14 11.25 -5.85
N LYS A 154 -2.20 11.94 -6.32
CA LYS A 154 -2.62 11.96 -7.72
C LYS A 154 -1.54 12.54 -8.63
N GLY A 155 -0.90 13.63 -8.24
CA GLY A 155 0.23 14.22 -8.95
C GLY A 155 1.40 13.24 -9.09
N GLY A 156 1.77 12.57 -8.00
CA GLY A 156 2.80 11.52 -8.02
C GLY A 156 2.45 10.37 -8.95
N LYS A 157 1.19 9.91 -8.94
CA LYS A 157 0.68 8.90 -9.86
C LYS A 157 0.79 9.33 -11.33
N LEU A 158 0.32 10.53 -11.68
CA LEU A 158 0.42 11.04 -13.04
C LEU A 158 1.88 11.19 -13.49
N GLY A 159 2.76 11.61 -12.57
CA GLY A 159 4.20 11.61 -12.78
C GLY A 159 4.76 10.22 -13.09
N MET A 160 4.37 9.19 -12.34
CA MET A 160 4.78 7.80 -12.62
C MET A 160 4.33 7.35 -14.01
N GLU A 161 3.12 7.68 -14.45
CA GLU A 161 2.64 7.35 -15.79
C GLU A 161 3.50 7.96 -16.89
N VAL A 162 3.84 9.24 -16.75
CA VAL A 162 4.63 9.96 -17.74
C VAL A 162 6.09 9.49 -17.73
N TYR A 163 6.73 9.51 -16.57
CA TYR A 163 8.18 9.37 -16.46
C TYR A 163 8.65 7.92 -16.31
N LEU A 164 7.88 7.05 -15.66
CA LEU A 164 8.26 5.64 -15.48
C LEU A 164 7.63 4.74 -16.55
N PHE A 165 6.39 5.02 -16.95
CA PHE A 165 5.67 4.19 -17.91
C PHE A 165 5.70 4.74 -19.34
N GLY A 166 6.16 5.99 -19.54
CA GLY A 166 6.24 6.61 -20.85
C GLY A 166 4.86 6.89 -21.48
N GLU A 167 3.81 7.01 -20.67
CA GLU A 167 2.44 7.24 -21.14
C GLU A 167 2.16 8.73 -21.38
N LYS A 168 1.40 9.04 -22.43
CA LYS A 168 0.91 10.40 -22.68
C LYS A 168 -0.32 10.67 -21.81
N LEU A 169 -0.28 11.76 -21.02
CA LEU A 169 -1.37 12.19 -20.15
C LEU A 169 -2.71 12.26 -20.91
N GLY A 170 -3.76 11.66 -20.34
CA GLY A 170 -5.14 11.78 -20.82
C GLY A 170 -5.56 10.87 -21.99
N VAL A 171 -4.64 10.15 -22.65
CA VAL A 171 -4.95 9.40 -23.89
C VAL A 171 -5.49 7.99 -23.66
N THR A 172 -5.17 7.36 -22.51
CA THR A 172 -5.40 5.91 -22.28
C THR A 172 -6.60 5.56 -21.40
N GLY A 173 -7.33 6.56 -20.88
CA GLY A 173 -8.31 6.37 -19.80
C GLY A 173 -9.43 5.37 -20.09
N SER A 174 -10.08 5.43 -21.26
CA SER A 174 -11.21 4.55 -21.59
C SER A 174 -10.78 3.09 -21.80
N LYS A 175 -9.69 2.86 -22.55
CA LYS A 175 -9.11 1.52 -22.76
C LYS A 175 -8.59 0.92 -21.46
N ALA A 176 -7.95 1.74 -20.61
CA ALA A 176 -7.48 1.30 -19.30
C ALA A 176 -8.63 0.89 -18.38
N LYS A 177 -9.76 1.62 -18.38
CA LYS A 177 -10.97 1.25 -17.64
C LYS A 177 -11.57 -0.08 -18.11
N GLN A 178 -11.67 -0.29 -19.43
CA GLN A 178 -12.13 -1.57 -19.97
C GLN A 178 -11.21 -2.74 -19.57
N LYS A 179 -9.89 -2.52 -19.65
CA LYS A 179 -8.89 -3.51 -19.23
C LYS A 179 -9.01 -3.83 -17.73
N MET A 180 -9.19 -2.80 -16.90
CA MET A 180 -9.42 -2.94 -15.47
C MET A 180 -10.65 -3.78 -15.18
N MET A 181 -11.77 -3.55 -15.89
CA MET A 181 -12.99 -4.32 -15.72
C MET A 181 -12.80 -5.81 -16.04
N LYS A 182 -12.06 -6.12 -17.12
CA LYS A 182 -11.72 -7.51 -17.46
C LYS A 182 -10.90 -8.19 -16.36
N TYR A 183 -9.89 -7.51 -15.83
CA TYR A 183 -9.09 -8.06 -14.74
C TYR A 183 -9.85 -8.14 -13.42
N TRP A 184 -10.75 -7.19 -13.15
CA TRP A 184 -11.64 -7.26 -12.00
C TRP A 184 -12.54 -8.50 -12.07
N LEU A 185 -13.14 -8.76 -13.23
CA LEU A 185 -13.96 -9.95 -13.44
C LEU A 185 -13.14 -11.23 -13.24
N ALA A 186 -11.93 -11.30 -13.81
CA ALA A 186 -11.03 -12.44 -13.59
C ALA A 186 -10.68 -12.64 -12.11
N GLU A 187 -10.48 -11.55 -11.37
CA GLU A 187 -10.21 -11.58 -9.93
C GLU A 187 -11.40 -12.09 -9.11
N VAL A 188 -12.60 -11.62 -9.43
CA VAL A 188 -13.84 -12.07 -8.79
C VAL A 188 -14.05 -13.56 -9.03
N ILE A 189 -13.91 -14.02 -10.29
CA ILE A 189 -14.00 -15.44 -10.63
C ILE A 189 -12.98 -16.26 -9.83
N PHE A 190 -11.73 -15.81 -9.79
CA PHE A 190 -10.67 -16.49 -9.06
C PHE A 190 -10.99 -16.61 -7.56
N LYS A 191 -11.41 -15.52 -6.90
CA LYS A 191 -11.78 -15.53 -5.48
C LYS A 191 -13.01 -16.41 -5.21
N THR A 192 -13.99 -16.39 -6.10
CA THR A 192 -15.18 -17.25 -6.00
C THR A 192 -14.80 -18.72 -6.11
N ILE A 193 -13.93 -19.10 -7.06
CA ILE A 193 -13.43 -20.48 -7.18
C ILE A 193 -12.69 -20.89 -5.92
N LEU A 194 -11.79 -20.04 -5.41
CA LEU A 194 -11.06 -20.32 -4.17
C LEU A 194 -12.00 -20.55 -2.99
N LEU A 195 -13.01 -19.69 -2.82
CA LEU A 195 -13.99 -19.81 -1.74
C LEU A 195 -14.81 -21.11 -1.88
N THR A 196 -15.27 -21.42 -3.09
CA THR A 196 -16.03 -22.65 -3.35
C THR A 196 -15.20 -23.91 -3.05
N VAL A 197 -13.93 -23.95 -3.48
CA VAL A 197 -13.03 -25.07 -3.18
C VAL A 197 -12.77 -25.17 -1.68
N PHE A 198 -12.53 -24.04 -1.01
CA PHE A 198 -12.35 -24.00 0.44
C PHE A 198 -13.58 -24.55 1.18
N LEU A 199 -14.78 -24.10 0.83
CA LEU A 199 -16.03 -24.58 1.41
C LEU A 199 -16.24 -26.07 1.12
N TRP A 200 -15.92 -26.54 -0.09
CA TRP A 200 -16.01 -27.96 -0.42
C TRP A 200 -15.07 -28.81 0.43
N ILE A 201 -13.80 -28.43 0.59
CA ILE A 201 -12.85 -29.12 1.47
C ILE A 201 -13.36 -29.10 2.92
N PHE A 202 -13.78 -27.93 3.39
CA PHE A 202 -14.25 -27.76 4.76
C PHE A 202 -15.49 -28.62 5.06
N MET A 203 -16.44 -28.70 4.13
CA MET A 203 -17.66 -29.49 4.33
C MET A 203 -17.44 -30.98 4.15
N TYR A 204 -16.80 -31.40 3.05
CA TYR A 204 -16.71 -32.80 2.67
C TYR A 204 -15.49 -33.52 3.24
N LYS A 205 -14.31 -32.88 3.28
CA LYS A 205 -13.08 -33.53 3.77
C LYS A 205 -12.94 -33.47 5.29
N LEU A 206 -13.39 -32.40 5.92
CA LEU A 206 -13.34 -32.27 7.39
C LEU A 206 -14.57 -32.86 8.09
N ASN A 207 -15.53 -33.42 7.34
CA ASN A 207 -16.76 -34.01 7.89
C ASN A 207 -17.47 -33.06 8.87
N PHE A 208 -17.41 -31.74 8.61
CA PHE A 208 -17.82 -30.73 9.58
C PHE A 208 -19.28 -30.91 10.01
N PHE A 209 -20.19 -31.21 9.07
CA PHE A 209 -21.59 -31.49 9.40
C PHE A 209 -21.74 -32.73 10.30
N ASN A 210 -20.99 -33.79 10.06
CA ASN A 210 -21.02 -34.98 10.91
C ASN A 210 -20.48 -34.68 12.32
N LEU A 211 -19.37 -33.94 12.43
CA LEU A 211 -18.81 -33.54 13.73
C LEU A 211 -19.71 -32.55 14.48
N ALA A 212 -20.31 -31.60 13.76
CA ALA A 212 -21.22 -30.62 14.31
C ALA A 212 -22.47 -31.31 14.84
N THR A 213 -23.14 -32.14 14.03
CA THR A 213 -24.34 -32.90 14.43
C THR A 213 -24.09 -33.80 15.64
N ILE A 214 -22.97 -34.52 15.69
CA ILE A 214 -22.60 -35.34 16.86
C ILE A 214 -22.48 -34.46 18.12
N LYS A 215 -21.82 -33.31 18.04
CA LYS A 215 -21.70 -32.38 19.18
C LYS A 215 -23.03 -31.78 19.60
N THR A 216 -23.90 -31.40 18.66
CA THR A 216 -25.22 -30.85 19.01
C THR A 216 -26.10 -31.89 19.70
N ILE A 217 -26.12 -33.13 19.18
CA ILE A 217 -26.87 -34.24 19.81
C ILE A 217 -26.34 -34.50 21.23
N SER A 218 -25.02 -34.55 21.40
CA SER A 218 -24.40 -34.73 22.72
C SER A 218 -24.76 -33.61 23.71
N TYR A 219 -24.83 -32.36 23.26
CA TYR A 219 -25.21 -31.22 24.09
C TYR A 219 -26.67 -31.30 24.55
N PHE A 220 -27.60 -31.58 23.64
CA PHE A 220 -29.01 -31.72 24.00
C PHE A 220 -29.25 -32.90 24.95
N ASN A 221 -28.56 -34.02 24.74
CA ASN A 221 -28.64 -35.17 25.64
C ASN A 221 -28.16 -34.83 27.07
N SER A 222 -27.15 -33.96 27.21
CA SER A 222 -26.65 -33.51 28.53
C SER A 222 -27.58 -32.52 29.26
N LEU A 223 -28.49 -31.87 28.54
CA LEU A 223 -29.52 -30.99 29.12
C LEU A 223 -30.76 -31.77 29.58
N SER A 224 -30.99 -32.96 29.01
CA SER A 224 -32.09 -33.85 29.36
C SER A 224 -31.79 -34.84 30.50
N SER A 225 -30.54 -34.88 30.97
CA SER A 225 -30.07 -35.69 32.11
C SER A 225 -29.88 -34.84 33.35
#